data_AF-A0A963IBD5-F1
#
_entry.id   AF-A0A963IBD5-F1
#
_cell.length_a   1.000
_cell.length_b   1.000
_cell.length_c   1.000
_cell.angle_alpha   90.00
_cell.angle_beta   90.00
_cell.angle_gamma   90.00
#
_symmetry.space_group_name_H-M   'P 1'
#
loop_
_entity.id
_entity.type
_entity.pdbx_description
1 polymer ?
#
loop_
_entity_poly.entity_id
_entity_poly.type
_entity_poly.pdbx_seq_one_letter_code
_entity_poly.pdbx_strand_id
1 'polypeptide(L)'
;LEKLWPEGRRLKPREVVAEFAKHLCDELDLMREAANCSQLRRNFTDSALLVVPEVYWDYCGKSVMVMQRMHGIPISRTPALLAQGTDLSALSRAGVEIFFTQVFR
;
A
#
# COMPACT_ATOMS: atom_id res chain seq x y z
N LEU A 1 26.98 14.82 -13.22
CA LEU A 1 26.69 15.28 -11.85
C LEU A 1 27.93 15.18 -10.97
N GLU A 2 28.44 13.99 -10.64
CA GLU A 2 29.60 13.84 -9.73
C GLU A 2 30.93 14.41 -10.27
N LYS A 3 31.14 14.47 -11.60
CA LYS A 3 32.31 15.13 -12.23
C LYS A 3 32.14 16.65 -12.38
N LEU A 4 30.90 17.15 -12.31
CA LEU A 4 30.55 18.56 -12.57
C LEU A 4 30.30 19.32 -11.27
N TRP A 5 29.98 18.62 -10.17
CA TRP A 5 29.72 19.18 -8.85
C TRP A 5 30.32 18.25 -7.76
N PRO A 6 31.37 18.68 -7.04
CA PRO A 6 32.03 17.89 -6.00
C PRO A 6 31.10 17.40 -4.86
N GLU A 7 30.17 18.24 -4.38
CA GLU A 7 29.17 17.85 -3.36
C GLU A 7 28.13 16.84 -3.90
N GLY A 8 27.99 16.71 -5.23
CA GLY A 8 27.07 15.75 -5.85
C GLY A 8 27.43 14.28 -5.57
N ARG A 9 28.65 14.01 -5.11
CA ARG A 9 29.10 12.67 -4.69
C ARG A 9 28.40 12.20 -3.40
N ARG A 10 27.95 13.12 -2.54
CA ARG A 10 27.20 12.80 -1.31
C ARG A 10 25.77 12.34 -1.57
N LEU A 11 25.21 12.75 -2.71
CA LEU A 11 23.88 12.35 -3.16
C LEU A 11 23.85 10.93 -3.74
N LYS A 12 25.02 10.31 -3.95
CA LYS A 12 25.18 8.95 -4.48
C LYS A 12 24.23 8.64 -5.64
N PRO A 13 24.14 9.50 -6.68
CA PRO A 13 23.09 9.40 -7.70
C PRO A 13 23.06 8.07 -8.45
N ARG A 14 24.21 7.39 -8.59
CA ARG A 14 24.25 6.04 -9.18
C ARG A 14 23.65 4.97 -8.28
N GLU A 15 23.87 5.05 -6.97
CA GLU A 15 23.27 4.15 -5.98
C GLU A 15 21.76 4.39 -5.93
N VAL A 16 21.34 5.67 -5.91
CA VAL A 16 19.92 6.04 -5.97
C VAL A 16 19.28 5.47 -7.22
N VAL A 17 19.84 5.69 -8.41
CA VAL A 17 19.30 5.14 -9.66
C VAL A 17 19.24 3.61 -9.64
N ALA A 18 20.26 2.93 -9.10
CA ALA A 18 20.26 1.47 -8.98
C ALA A 18 19.18 0.97 -8.01
N GLU A 19 18.98 1.65 -6.89
CA GLU A 19 17.92 1.35 -5.91
C GLU A 19 16.54 1.58 -6.52
N PHE A 20 16.33 2.69 -7.23
CA PHE A 20 15.09 2.97 -7.96
C PHE A 20 14.82 1.90 -9.02
N ALA A 21 15.80 1.51 -9.82
CA ALA A 21 15.63 0.48 -10.85
C ALA A 21 15.27 -0.88 -10.25
N LYS A 22 15.89 -1.24 -9.12
CA LYS A 22 15.54 -2.45 -8.38
C LYS A 22 14.11 -2.39 -7.85
N HIS A 23 13.73 -1.31 -7.17
CA HIS A 23 12.37 -1.12 -6.65
C HIS A 23 11.33 -1.15 -7.78
N LEU A 24 11.61 -0.52 -8.92
CA LEU A 24 10.69 -0.53 -10.06
C LEU A 24 10.42 -1.95 -10.56
N CYS A 25 11.46 -2.78 -10.69
CA CYS A 25 11.30 -4.18 -11.09
C CYS A 25 10.54 -5.01 -10.06
N ASP A 26 10.74 -4.73 -8.77
CA ASP A 26 10.04 -5.43 -7.69
C ASP A 26 8.55 -5.00 -7.60
N GLU A 27 8.23 -3.72 -7.84
CA GLU A 27 6.85 -3.20 -7.89
C GLU A 27 6.06 -3.65 -9.13
N LEU A 28 6.75 -4.06 -10.20
CA LEU A 28 6.11 -4.53 -11.43
C LEU A 28 5.61 -5.98 -11.37
N ASP A 29 5.85 -6.70 -10.27
CA ASP A 29 5.29 -8.05 -10.06
C ASP A 29 4.05 -8.00 -9.18
N LEU A 30 2.89 -7.76 -9.80
CA LEU A 30 1.61 -7.71 -9.10
C LEU A 30 1.18 -9.06 -8.51
N MET A 31 1.86 -10.18 -8.82
CA MET A 31 1.64 -11.44 -8.10
C MET A 31 2.09 -11.34 -6.64
N ARG A 32 3.14 -10.56 -6.36
CA ARG A 32 3.57 -10.30 -4.97
C ARG A 32 2.54 -9.47 -4.23
N GLU A 33 2.01 -8.43 -4.86
CA GLU A 33 0.94 -7.60 -4.30
C GLU A 33 -0.34 -8.42 -4.03
N ALA A 34 -0.71 -9.30 -4.96
CA ALA A 34 -1.83 -10.24 -4.79
C ALA A 34 -1.64 -11.18 -3.59
N ALA A 35 -0.43 -11.70 -3.41
CA ALA A 35 -0.08 -12.56 -2.27
C ALA A 35 -0.13 -11.80 -0.95
N ASN A 36 0.43 -10.60 -0.91
CA ASN A 36 0.41 -9.71 0.26
C ASN A 36 -1.03 -9.33 0.65
N CYS A 37 -1.87 -8.98 -0.33
CA CYS A 37 -3.28 -8.68 -0.12
C CYS A 37 -4.04 -9.87 0.49
N SER A 38 -3.82 -11.07 -0.05
CA SER A 38 -4.43 -12.30 0.48
C SER A 38 -3.94 -12.64 1.89
N GLN A 39 -2.65 -12.42 2.18
CA GLN A 39 -2.12 -12.59 3.53
C GLN A 39 -2.73 -11.58 4.50
N LEU A 40 -2.85 -10.32 4.08
CA LEU A 40 -3.47 -9.28 4.88
C LEU A 40 -4.92 -9.63 5.21
N ARG A 41 -5.70 -10.12 4.24
CA ARG A 41 -7.07 -10.59 4.48
C ARG A 41 -7.13 -11.70 5.54
N ARG A 42 -6.21 -12.67 5.48
CA ARG A 42 -6.11 -13.74 6.50
C ARG A 42 -5.80 -13.20 7.88
N ASN A 43 -4.86 -12.25 7.99
CA ASN A 43 -4.46 -11.65 9.27
C ASN A 43 -5.63 -10.90 9.96
N PHE A 44 -6.63 -10.46 9.20
CA PHE A 44 -7.77 -9.67 9.69
C PHE A 44 -9.12 -10.38 9.56
N THR A 45 -9.16 -11.70 9.30
CA THR A 45 -10.43 -12.43 9.09
C THR A 45 -11.39 -12.35 10.30
N ASP A 46 -10.85 -12.30 11.51
CA ASP A 46 -11.64 -12.19 12.76
C ASP A 46 -11.74 -10.74 13.28
N SER A 47 -11.25 -9.75 12.53
CA SER A 47 -11.24 -8.35 12.96
C SER A 47 -12.41 -7.58 12.37
N ALA A 48 -13.12 -6.83 13.21
CA ALA A 48 -14.14 -5.87 12.76
C ALA A 48 -13.55 -4.55 12.24
N LEU A 49 -12.23 -4.34 12.37
CA LEU A 49 -11.58 -3.05 12.06
C LEU A 49 -11.22 -2.90 10.57
N LEU A 50 -10.93 -3.98 9.86
CA LEU A 50 -10.45 -3.93 8.49
C LEU A 50 -11.09 -5.01 7.64
N VAL A 51 -11.68 -4.59 6.53
CA VAL A 51 -12.13 -5.49 5.46
C VAL A 51 -11.15 -5.37 4.30
N VAL A 52 -10.53 -6.49 3.91
CA VAL A 52 -9.59 -6.57 2.79
C VAL A 52 -10.28 -7.30 1.63
N PRO A 53 -10.22 -6.80 0.39
CA PRO A 53 -10.88 -7.44 -0.75
C PRO A 53 -10.33 -8.85 -1.02
N GLU A 54 -11.16 -9.71 -1.59
CA GLU A 54 -10.75 -11.04 -2.06
C GLU A 54 -9.97 -10.93 -3.37
N VAL A 55 -8.89 -11.69 -3.51
CA VAL A 55 -8.11 -11.76 -4.76
C VAL A 55 -8.64 -12.90 -5.62
N TYR A 56 -8.94 -12.62 -6.89
CA TYR A 56 -9.37 -13.63 -7.85
C TYR A 56 -8.17 -14.14 -8.65
N TRP A 57 -7.51 -15.18 -8.11
CA TRP A 57 -6.23 -15.70 -8.60
C TRP A 57 -6.24 -16.16 -10.06
N ASP A 58 -7.34 -16.73 -10.53
CA ASP A 58 -7.49 -17.20 -11.92
C ASP A 58 -7.35 -16.08 -12.96
N TYR A 59 -7.51 -14.82 -12.54
CA TYR A 59 -7.41 -13.64 -13.39
C TYR A 59 -6.18 -12.77 -13.09
N CYS A 60 -5.27 -13.24 -12.22
CA CYS A 60 -4.06 -12.50 -11.86
C CYS A 60 -2.84 -12.96 -12.66
N GLY A 61 -1.92 -12.04 -12.90
CA GLY A 61 -0.61 -12.28 -13.51
C GLY A 61 0.36 -11.18 -13.11
N LYS A 62 1.60 -11.24 -13.61
CA LYS A 62 2.64 -10.27 -13.22
C LYS A 62 2.24 -8.81 -13.46
N SER A 63 1.53 -8.53 -14.55
CA SER A 63 1.14 -7.18 -14.94
C SER A 63 -0.32 -6.84 -14.66
N VAL A 64 -1.10 -7.74 -14.04
CA VAL A 64 -2.52 -7.50 -13.75
C VAL A 64 -2.95 -8.20 -12.47
N MET A 65 -3.63 -7.47 -11.59
CA MET A 65 -4.24 -8.01 -10.36
C MET A 65 -5.74 -7.75 -10.40
N VAL A 66 -6.54 -8.77 -10.10
CA VAL A 66 -8.01 -8.70 -10.06
C VAL A 66 -8.50 -9.07 -8.67
N MET A 67 -9.38 -8.23 -8.10
CA MET A 67 -9.88 -8.38 -6.75
C MET A 67 -11.34 -7.95 -6.61
N GLN A 68 -11.96 -8.31 -5.49
CA GLN A 68 -13.31 -7.89 -5.10
C GLN A 68 -13.46 -6.37 -5.18
N ARG A 69 -14.55 -5.92 -5.80
CA ARG A 69 -14.88 -4.50 -5.87
C ARG A 69 -15.34 -4.00 -4.50
N MET A 70 -14.63 -3.01 -3.97
CA MET A 70 -14.99 -2.33 -2.72
C MET A 70 -15.79 -1.05 -3.00
N HIS A 71 -16.70 -0.72 -2.08
CA HIS A 71 -17.51 0.49 -2.12
C HIS A 71 -17.30 1.28 -0.82
N GLY A 72 -17.04 2.57 -0.93
CA GLY A 72 -16.80 3.44 0.21
C GLY A 72 -16.40 4.85 -0.22
N ILE A 73 -16.25 5.75 0.74
CA ILE A 73 -15.75 7.10 0.50
C ILE A 73 -14.22 7.07 0.60
N PRO A 74 -13.47 7.52 -0.43
CA PRO A 74 -12.02 7.62 -0.35
C PRO A 74 -11.58 8.50 0.82
N ILE A 75 -10.56 8.06 1.57
CA ILE A 75 -10.11 8.75 2.79
C ILE A 75 -9.65 10.20 2.55
N SER A 76 -9.20 10.50 1.33
CA SER A 76 -8.82 11.85 0.90
C SER A 76 -10.01 12.80 0.72
N ARG A 77 -11.26 12.30 0.70
CA ARG A 77 -12.47 13.11 0.56
C ARG A 77 -13.07 13.49 1.92
N THR A 78 -12.28 14.18 2.73
CA THR A 78 -12.66 14.62 4.09
C THR A 78 -14.01 15.33 4.16
N PRO A 79 -14.39 16.24 3.25
CA PRO A 79 -15.70 16.88 3.29
C PRO A 79 -16.87 15.90 3.16
N ALA A 80 -16.72 14.86 2.32
CA ALA A 80 -17.76 13.84 2.13
C ALA A 80 -17.87 12.91 3.34
N LEU A 81 -16.75 12.57 3.97
CA LEU A 81 -16.71 11.79 5.21
C LEU A 81 -17.41 12.55 6.35
N LEU A 82 -17.12 13.85 6.50
CA LEU A 82 -17.78 14.71 7.49
C LEU A 82 -19.29 14.83 7.23
N ALA A 83 -19.70 15.01 5.98
CA ALA A 83 -21.11 15.07 5.61
C ALA A 83 -21.87 13.76 5.90
N GLN A 84 -21.20 12.62 5.82
CA GLN A 84 -21.75 11.31 6.23
C GLN A 84 -21.80 11.14 7.76
N GLY A 85 -21.21 12.06 8.53
CA GLY A 85 -21.09 11.94 9.99
C GLY A 85 -19.98 10.99 10.43
N THR A 86 -18.97 10.76 9.59
CA THR A 86 -17.82 9.91 9.95
C THR A 86 -16.96 10.60 11.02
N ASP A 87 -16.69 9.91 12.12
CA ASP A 87 -15.71 10.35 13.12
C ASP A 87 -14.28 10.14 12.58
N LEU A 88 -13.66 11.24 12.16
CA LEU A 88 -12.30 11.23 11.63
C LEU A 88 -11.24 10.88 12.67
N SER A 89 -11.49 11.16 13.96
CA SER A 89 -10.58 10.82 15.05
C SER A 89 -10.59 9.31 15.29
N ALA A 90 -11.78 8.72 15.35
CA ALA A 90 -11.94 7.27 15.44
C ALA A 90 -11.35 6.55 14.21
N LEU A 91 -11.60 7.08 13.01
CA LEU A 91 -11.04 6.56 11.76
C LEU A 91 -9.50 6.60 11.77
N SER A 92 -8.91 7.70 12.24
CA SER A 92 -7.45 7.84 12.31
C SER A 92 -6.84 6.87 13.32
N ARG A 93 -7.46 6.71 14.49
CA ARG A 93 -7.04 5.75 15.52
C ARG A 93 -7.08 4.31 14.99
N ALA A 94 -8.16 3.93 14.30
CA ALA A 94 -8.28 2.62 13.67
C ALA A 94 -7.18 2.39 12.61
N GLY A 95 -6.88 3.41 11.80
CA GLY A 95 -5.80 3.34 10.80
C GLY A 95 -4.42 3.07 11.42
N VAL A 96 -4.12 3.74 12.53
CA VAL A 96 -2.87 3.50 13.28
C VAL A 96 -2.83 2.09 13.87
N GLU A 97 -3.92 1.63 14.49
CA GLU A 97 -4.02 0.28 15.05
C GLU A 97 -3.84 -0.83 14.00
N ILE A 98 -4.45 -0.65 12.82
CA ILE A 98 -4.25 -1.55 11.68
C ILE A 98 -2.78 -1.59 11.28
N PHE A 99 -2.13 -0.44 11.14
CA PHE A 99 -0.71 -0.37 10.77
C PHE A 99 0.19 -1.07 11.78
N PHE A 100 -0.01 -0.85 13.09
CA PHE A 100 0.76 -1.54 14.12
C PHE A 100 0.54 -3.06 14.09
N THR A 101 -0.69 -3.50 13.84
CA THR A 101 -1.00 -4.93 13.70
C THR A 101 -0.27 -5.55 12.50
N GLN A 102 -0.07 -4.81 11.41
CA GLN A 102 0.69 -5.31 10.26
C GLN A 102 2.20 -5.41 10.50
N VAL A 103 2.77 -4.52 11.32
CA VAL A 103 4.22 -4.46 11.54
C VAL A 103 4.67 -5.46 12.61
N PHE A 104 3.88 -5.66 13.66
CA PHE A 104 4.31 -6.38 14.85
C PHE A 104 3.67 -7.76 15.02
N ARG A 105 2.79 -8.17 14.10
CA ARG A 105 2.06 -9.44 14.15
C ARG A 105 2.21 -10.20 12.85
#